data_AF-A0A2R6L3L0-F1
#
_entry.id   AF-A0A2R6L3L0-F1
#
_cell.length_a   1.000
_cell.length_b   1.000
_cell.length_c   1.000
_cell.angle_alpha   90.00
_cell.angle_beta   90.00
_cell.angle_gamma   90.00
#
_symmetry.space_group_name_H-M   'P 1'
#
loop_
_entity.id
_entity.type
_entity.pdbx_description
1 polymer ?
#
loop_
_entity_poly.entity_id
_entity_poly.type
_entity_poly.pdbx_seq_one_letter_code
_entity_poly.pdbx_strand_id
1 'polypeptide(L)' 'RNNLPLGELIPHKYEITDADGGHVGRIEGQLSVRDRYEITIDDASSVPKEAVVAAAMVIDAIQGN' A
#
# COMPACT_ATOMS: atom_id res chain seq x y z
N ARG A 1 -18.90 -20.67 16.36
CA ARG A 1 -17.46 -20.67 16.02
C ARG A 1 -17.35 -19.85 14.74
N ASN A 2 -17.00 -18.56 14.86
CA ASN A 2 -16.99 -17.65 13.73
C ASN A 2 -15.66 -17.83 13.01
N ASN A 3 -15.68 -18.49 11.85
CA ASN A 3 -14.52 -18.59 10.99
C ASN A 3 -14.39 -17.22 10.30
N LEU A 4 -13.51 -16.36 10.80
CA LEU A 4 -13.11 -15.15 10.08
C LEU A 4 -12.67 -15.57 8.68
N PRO A 5 -13.12 -14.89 7.61
CA PRO A 5 -12.75 -15.27 6.26
C PRO A 5 -11.23 -15.12 6.15
N LEU A 6 -10.52 -16.22 5.89
CA LEU A 6 -9.06 -16.25 5.78
C LEU A 6 -8.50 -15.28 4.72
N GLY A 7 -9.35 -14.73 3.84
CA GLY A 7 -9.01 -13.74 2.84
C GLY A 7 -8.67 -12.35 3.39
N GLU A 8 -9.19 -11.96 4.56
CA GLU A 8 -8.91 -10.66 5.18
C GLU A 8 -7.63 -10.66 6.03
N LEU A 9 -7.05 -11.84 6.29
CA LEU A 9 -5.87 -11.98 7.15
C LEU A 9 -4.55 -11.92 6.37
N ILE A 10 -4.60 -11.92 5.03
CA ILE A 10 -3.41 -11.84 4.19
C ILE A 10 -3.13 -10.35 3.93
N PRO A 11 -2.02 -9.80 4.42
CA PRO A 11 -1.72 -8.40 4.19
C PRO A 11 -1.54 -8.13 2.70
N HIS A 12 -2.25 -7.12 2.19
CA HIS A 12 -2.16 -6.73 0.79
C HIS A 12 -0.78 -6.15 0.47
N LYS A 13 -0.34 -6.38 -0.77
CA LYS A 13 0.92 -5.89 -1.30
C LYS A 13 0.66 -5.13 -2.58
N TYR A 14 1.17 -3.91 -2.67
CA TYR A 14 1.07 -3.07 -3.85
C TYR A 14 2.44 -2.54 -4.26
N GLU A 15 2.63 -2.41 -5.56
CA GLU A 15 3.83 -1.85 -6.18
C GLU A 15 3.53 -0.43 -6.66
N ILE A 16 4.49 0.47 -6.52
CA ILE A 16 4.41 1.86 -6.97
C ILE A 16 5.36 1.98 -8.16
N THR A 17 4.80 2.30 -9.32
CA THR A 17 5.58 2.56 -10.53
C THR A 17 5.42 4.00 -10.99
N ASP A 18 6.45 4.55 -11.62
CA ASP A 18 6.34 5.82 -12.33
C ASP A 18 5.56 5.68 -13.64
N ALA A 19 5.41 6.79 -14.37
CA ALA A 19 4.66 6.84 -15.61
C ALA A 19 5.24 5.97 -16.74
N ASP A 20 6.54 5.64 -16.66
CA ASP A 20 7.25 4.81 -17.64
C ASP A 20 7.31 3.33 -17.20
N GLY A 21 6.71 3.00 -16.04
CA GLY A 21 6.72 1.66 -15.46
C GLY A 21 7.97 1.35 -14.63
N GLY A 22 8.80 2.34 -14.33
CA GLY A 22 9.96 2.22 -13.46
C GLY A 22 9.55 1.96 -12.00
N HIS A 23 10.30 1.12 -11.30
CA HIS A 23 10.08 0.79 -9.89
C HIS A 23 10.38 2.01 -9.00
N VAL A 24 9.40 2.44 -8.21
CA VAL A 24 9.57 3.54 -7.25
C VAL A 24 9.63 3.04 -5.81
N GLY A 25 8.81 2.04 -5.48
CA GLY A 25 8.68 1.55 -4.12
C GLY A 25 7.38 0.77 -3.92
N ARG A 26 7.09 0.37 -2.70
CA ARG A 26 6.03 -0.61 -2.41
C ARG A 26 5.25 -0.27 -1.15
N ILE A 27 4.04 -0.80 -1.07
CA ILE A 27 3.13 -0.68 0.07
C ILE A 27 2.78 -2.07 0.56
N GLU A 28 3.00 -2.28 1.86
CA GLU A 28 2.75 -3.57 2.51
C GLU A 28 1.79 -3.37 3.69
N GLY A 29 0.71 -4.13 3.70
CA GLY A 29 -0.10 -4.28 4.91
C GLY A 29 0.71 -5.00 6.00
N GLN A 30 0.47 -4.64 7.24
CA GLN A 30 1.02 -5.32 8.41
C GLN A 30 -0.07 -6.17 9.08
N LEU A 31 0.29 -7.36 9.56
CA LEU A 31 -0.63 -8.17 10.36
C LEU A 31 -0.88 -7.47 11.69
N SER A 32 -2.01 -6.78 11.80
CA SER A 32 -2.32 -5.90 12.92
C SER A 32 -3.83 -5.89 13.19
N VAL A 33 -4.20 -5.67 14.46
CA VAL A 33 -5.61 -5.54 14.91
C VAL A 33 -6.26 -4.26 14.36
N ARG A 34 -5.45 -3.29 13.92
CA ARG A 34 -5.85 -2.09 13.20
C ARG A 34 -5.16 -2.05 11.85
N ASP A 35 -5.81 -1.47 10.86
CA ASP A 35 -5.21 -1.26 9.55
C ASP A 35 -3.92 -0.45 9.69
N ARG A 36 -2.81 -1.07 9.28
CA ARG A 36 -1.50 -0.47 9.30
C ARG A 36 -0.79 -0.85 8.01
N TYR A 37 -0.32 0.18 7.32
CA TYR A 37 0.44 0.04 6.09
C TYR A 37 1.84 0.61 6.29
N GLU A 38 2.82 -0.02 5.66
CA GLU A 38 4.18 0.45 5.55
C GLU A 38 4.47 0.80 4.10
N ILE A 39 4.98 2.01 3.87
CA ILE A 39 5.35 2.51 2.55
C ILE A 39 6.87 2.56 2.51
N THR A 40 7.48 1.79 1.62
CA THR A 40 8.92 1.87 1.33
C THR A 40 9.10 2.61 0.02
N ILE A 41 9.90 3.68 0.03
CA ILE A 41 10.30 4.42 -1.16
C ILE A 41 11.76 4.06 -1.46
N ASP A 42 12.00 3.38 -2.57
CA ASP A 42 13.33 2.91 -2.97
C ASP A 42 14.02 3.97 -3.84
N ASP A 43 13.47 4.26 -5.02
CA ASP A 43 13.95 5.31 -5.93
C ASP A 43 12.79 6.19 -6.40
N ALA A 44 12.68 7.37 -5.80
CA ALA A 44 11.72 8.39 -6.19
C ALA A 44 12.42 9.58 -6.87
N SER A 45 13.54 9.37 -7.58
CA SER A 45 14.17 10.45 -8.33
C SER A 45 13.31 10.93 -9.51
N SER A 46 12.48 10.04 -10.07
CA SER A 46 11.55 10.34 -11.17
C SER A 46 10.21 10.89 -10.72
N VAL A 47 9.87 10.86 -9.42
CA VAL A 47 8.55 11.26 -8.90
C VAL A 47 8.62 12.05 -7.57
N PRO A 48 7.76 13.05 -7.34
CA PRO A 48 7.72 13.75 -6.05
C PRO A 48 7.31 12.81 -4.90
N LYS A 49 8.08 12.78 -3.80
CA LYS A 49 7.79 11.93 -2.64
C LYS A 49 6.44 12.25 -2.00
N GLU A 50 6.06 13.51 -1.98
CA GLU A 50 4.78 13.99 -1.47
C GLU A 50 3.60 13.39 -2.26
N ALA A 51 3.76 13.22 -3.58
CA ALA A 51 2.76 12.60 -4.43
C ALA A 51 2.61 11.10 -4.11
N VAL A 52 3.72 10.39 -3.84
CA VAL A 52 3.72 8.97 -3.44
C VAL A 52 2.96 8.77 -2.12
N VAL A 53 3.24 9.61 -1.11
CA VAL A 53 2.56 9.55 0.19
C VAL A 53 1.08 9.88 0.06
N ALA A 54 0.72 10.91 -0.71
CA ALA A 54 -0.68 11.27 -0.94
C ALA A 54 -1.46 10.15 -1.63
N ALA A 55 -0.88 9.52 -2.66
CA ALA A 55 -1.51 8.39 -3.36
C ALA A 55 -1.71 7.18 -2.43
N ALA A 56 -0.73 6.88 -1.59
CA ALA A 56 -0.82 5.79 -0.62
C ALA A 56 -1.94 6.00 0.41
N MET A 57 -2.20 7.25 0.84
CA MET A 57 -3.34 7.55 1.73
C MET A 57 -4.70 7.28 1.08
N VAL A 58 -4.82 7.37 -0.25
CA VAL A 58 -6.08 7.13 -0.96
C VAL A 58 -6.41 5.62 -1.02
N ILE A 59 -5.42 4.74 -0.90
CA ILE A 59 -5.63 3.28 -0.92
C ILE A 59 -6.55 2.82 0.23
N ASP A 60 -6.39 3.43 1.40
CA ASP A 60 -7.22 3.15 2.58
C ASP A 60 -8.69 3.58 2.35
N ALA A 61 -8.89 4.71 1.66
CA ALA A 61 -10.22 5.22 1.32
C ALA A 61 -10.96 4.36 0.26
N ILE A 62 -10.24 3.54 -0.52
CA ILE A 62 -10.83 2.71 -1.58
C ILE A 62 -11.20 1.31 -1.06
N GLN A 63 -10.51 0.77 -0.05
CA GLN A 63 -10.78 -0.60 0.44
C GLN A 63 -12.04 -0.70 1.33
N GLY A 64 -12.64 0.41 1.73
CA GLY A 64 -13.76 0.47 2.69
C GLY A 64 -15.15 0.82 2.15
N ASN A 65 -15.40 0.74 0.83
CA ASN A 65 -16.75 0.85 0.25
C ASN A 65 -17.05 -0.23 -0.79
#